data_AF-A0A5C3LBX3-F1
#
_entry.id   AF-A0A5C3LBX3-F1
#
_cell.length_a   1.000
_cell.length_b   1.000
_cell.length_c   1.000
_cell.angle_alpha   90.00
_cell.angle_beta   90.00
_cell.angle_gamma   90.00
#
_symmetry.space_group_name_H-M   'P 1'
#
loop_
_entity.id
_entity.type
_entity.pdbx_description
1 polymer ?
#
loop_
_entity_poly.entity_id
_entity_poly.type
_entity_poly.pdbx_seq_one_letter_code
_entity_poly.pdbx_strand_id
1 'polypeptide(L)'
;MSSICMVPRTQTYSLSGVVTISVASPYSIFEGRRNTARLLLKSLSLTFEGQSEIYTPSTGYSSLRLCSVTRELAPAEPTELSNDGHEDDATPCKWDIVFNIPIPGWLPASTSLGIEDIGIRYGLHATAQFANLETGQITPWSFATLCTPFRCRTRYAVAHKGIKIHRFVLPPHVEQSEQTFHSYLVSSHTSSSDSSNARIPAEILDKIQVLASVAESVDIKSSSLPITIRLRTKDLEDAECKRLQISEVGVDIIQKERCRFRPSATYLAQYPIPAQEMQPPNTPLRDPHPMSNIYDVGLYITRDHSESVCRSFTLLPPGETGKYRLSEDNYAFASDWEQSESPTWYTMETQVPFTRISRATLDQETEEWAGPACIRPSSSSPLFSVSHEVAISLTFLYDVPGTTERAKERLHFQIPASFGRYLPSPSTLASLVSPDSENELSPSLSLPSYAQLYDENGERKIDYSIPLPLYTPKCELDPETIATSVEKPAPRYTLPEEEPLMTSF
;
A
#
# COMPACT_ATOMS: atom_id res chain seq x y z
N MET A 1 7.24 -4.44 -15.47
CA MET A 1 7.17 -4.43 -13.98
C MET A 1 6.65 -5.78 -13.48
N SER A 2 7.23 -6.33 -12.40
CA SER A 2 6.74 -7.56 -11.76
C SER A 2 5.87 -7.19 -10.56
N SER A 3 4.56 -7.44 -10.66
CA SER A 3 3.58 -7.12 -9.63
C SER A 3 2.80 -8.36 -9.20
N ILE A 4 2.54 -8.49 -7.89
CA ILE A 4 1.77 -9.60 -7.31
C ILE A 4 0.48 -9.06 -6.69
N CYS A 5 -0.65 -9.62 -7.10
CA CYS A 5 -1.96 -9.31 -6.55
C CYS A 5 -2.34 -10.38 -5.51
N MET A 6 -2.62 -9.96 -4.28
CA MET A 6 -2.98 -10.88 -3.19
C MET A 6 -4.36 -10.54 -2.62
N VAL A 7 -5.19 -11.56 -2.41
CA VAL A 7 -6.55 -11.44 -1.86
C VAL A 7 -6.61 -12.07 -0.45
N PRO A 8 -6.56 -13.41 -0.24
CA PRO A 8 -6.54 -13.96 1.11
C PRO A 8 -5.16 -13.88 1.78
N ARG A 9 -5.16 -13.67 3.11
CA ARG A 9 -3.95 -13.50 3.95
C ARG A 9 -3.30 -14.82 4.40
N THR A 10 -4.00 -15.94 4.26
CA THR A 10 -3.59 -17.25 4.81
C THR A 10 -3.01 -18.22 3.78
N GLN A 11 -2.99 -17.84 2.49
CA GLN A 11 -2.48 -18.70 1.42
C GLN A 11 -0.99 -18.48 1.18
N THR A 12 -0.33 -19.43 0.52
CA THR A 12 0.99 -19.22 -0.07
C THR A 12 0.81 -18.85 -1.54
N TYR A 13 1.58 -17.89 -2.03
CA TYR A 13 1.59 -17.51 -3.45
C TYR A 13 2.86 -18.06 -4.10
N SER A 14 2.83 -18.25 -5.42
CA SER A 14 4.00 -18.70 -6.20
C SER A 14 4.57 -17.52 -6.98
N LEU A 15 5.87 -17.27 -6.82
CA LEU A 15 6.65 -16.35 -7.63
C LEU A 15 7.54 -17.16 -8.57
N SER A 16 7.16 -17.24 -9.84
CA SER A 16 7.88 -18.00 -10.86
C SER A 16 8.44 -17.09 -11.95
N GLY A 17 9.48 -17.56 -12.63
CA GLY A 17 10.16 -16.82 -13.68
C GLY A 17 11.42 -17.52 -14.17
N VAL A 18 12.29 -16.76 -14.84
CA VAL A 18 13.55 -17.24 -15.40
C VAL A 18 14.70 -16.34 -14.96
N VAL A 19 15.82 -16.95 -14.59
CA VAL A 19 17.12 -16.29 -14.43
C VAL A 19 17.96 -16.58 -15.67
N THR A 20 18.35 -15.54 -16.39
CA THR A 20 19.18 -15.68 -17.61
C THR A 20 20.64 -15.38 -17.29
N ILE A 21 21.54 -16.33 -17.55
CA ILE A 21 22.98 -16.13 -17.53
C ILE A 21 23.45 -15.89 -18.97
N SER A 22 24.09 -14.75 -19.21
CA SER A 22 24.63 -14.39 -20.52
C SER A 22 26.14 -14.60 -20.55
N VAL A 23 26.62 -15.46 -21.46
CA VAL A 23 28.02 -15.79 -21.67
C VAL A 23 28.49 -15.12 -22.95
N ALA A 24 29.47 -14.22 -22.84
CA ALA A 24 30.06 -13.52 -23.97
C ALA A 24 31.54 -13.90 -24.09
N SER A 25 32.02 -14.07 -25.33
CA SER A 25 33.45 -14.20 -25.61
C SER A 25 34.19 -12.92 -25.18
N PRO A 26 35.35 -13.04 -24.51
CA PRO A 26 36.16 -11.88 -24.20
C PRO A 26 36.63 -11.21 -25.50
N TYR A 27 36.52 -9.89 -25.57
CA TYR A 27 37.00 -9.14 -26.73
C TYR A 27 38.54 -9.12 -26.72
N SER A 28 39.18 -9.70 -27.73
CA SER A 28 40.64 -9.65 -27.93
C SER A 28 40.95 -8.69 -29.07
N ILE A 29 41.77 -7.67 -28.81
CA ILE A 29 42.19 -6.67 -29.82
C ILE A 29 43.32 -7.24 -30.71
N PHE A 30 44.06 -8.22 -30.21
CA PHE A 30 45.26 -8.77 -30.87
C PHE A 30 45.02 -10.13 -31.55
N GLU A 31 43.96 -10.85 -31.18
CA GLU A 31 43.57 -12.10 -31.83
C GLU A 31 42.34 -11.83 -32.69
N GLY A 32 42.48 -11.95 -34.02
CA GLY A 32 41.39 -11.74 -34.97
C GLY A 32 40.24 -12.76 -34.85
N ARG A 33 40.32 -13.71 -33.92
CA ARG A 33 39.30 -14.73 -33.66
C ARG A 33 38.82 -14.63 -32.22
N ARG A 34 37.50 -14.60 -32.01
CA ARG A 34 36.90 -14.67 -30.68
C ARG A 34 37.06 -16.09 -30.14
N ASN A 35 37.62 -16.21 -28.94
CA ASN A 35 37.77 -17.51 -28.28
C ASN A 35 36.46 -17.91 -27.59
N THR A 36 36.13 -19.20 -27.61
CA THR A 36 35.01 -19.78 -26.86
C THR A 36 35.20 -19.51 -25.37
N ALA A 37 34.24 -18.79 -24.77
CA ALA A 37 34.15 -18.60 -23.34
C ALA A 37 33.55 -19.84 -22.69
N ARG A 38 34.25 -20.37 -21.68
CA ARG A 38 33.82 -21.53 -20.90
C ARG A 38 33.82 -21.16 -19.43
N LEU A 39 32.68 -21.27 -18.79
CA LEU A 39 32.47 -20.98 -17.38
C LEU A 39 31.99 -22.23 -16.68
N LEU A 40 32.52 -22.54 -15.50
CA LEU A 40 32.00 -23.58 -14.63
C LEU A 40 31.11 -22.92 -13.58
N LEU A 41 29.80 -23.01 -13.74
CA LEU A 41 28.82 -22.57 -12.75
C LEU A 41 28.83 -23.53 -11.56
N LYS A 42 29.20 -23.02 -10.39
CA LYS A 42 29.29 -23.78 -9.13
C LYS A 42 27.99 -23.75 -8.34
N SER A 43 27.34 -22.60 -8.29
CA SER A 43 26.04 -22.43 -7.65
C SER A 43 25.32 -21.20 -8.21
N LEU A 44 24.00 -21.23 -8.16
CA LEU A 44 23.08 -20.17 -8.50
C LEU A 44 21.98 -20.18 -7.44
N SER A 45 22.02 -19.19 -6.57
CA SER A 45 21.01 -18.98 -5.54
C SER A 45 20.12 -17.80 -5.90
N LEU A 46 18.83 -17.94 -5.61
CA LEU A 46 17.83 -16.88 -5.76
C LEU A 46 17.16 -16.65 -4.40
N THR A 47 17.29 -15.43 -3.90
CA THR A 47 16.69 -15.00 -2.63
C THR A 47 15.58 -13.99 -2.89
N PHE A 48 14.36 -14.31 -2.45
CA PHE A 48 13.28 -13.34 -2.29
C PHE A 48 13.35 -12.74 -0.89
N GLU A 49 13.59 -11.43 -0.79
CA GLU A 49 13.63 -10.71 0.48
C GLU A 49 12.55 -9.62 0.51
N GLY A 50 11.84 -9.54 1.62
CA GLY A 50 10.93 -8.45 1.94
C GLY A 50 11.44 -7.69 3.15
N GLN A 51 11.40 -6.37 3.10
CA GLN A 51 11.86 -5.51 4.18
C GLN A 51 10.89 -4.35 4.41
N SER A 52 10.86 -3.88 5.65
CA SER A 52 10.15 -2.69 6.09
C SER A 52 11.17 -1.76 6.70
N GLU A 53 11.28 -0.56 6.16
CA GLU A 53 12.17 0.49 6.64
C GLU A 53 11.32 1.73 6.89
N ILE A 54 11.64 2.46 7.95
CA ILE A 54 11.06 3.78 8.22
C ILE A 54 12.14 4.72 8.72
N TYR A 55 11.90 6.00 8.52
CA TYR A 55 12.71 7.07 9.07
C TYR A 55 11.77 8.20 9.48
N THR A 56 11.89 8.64 10.73
CA THR A 56 11.28 9.90 11.18
C THR A 56 12.28 10.63 12.07
N PRO A 57 12.24 11.97 12.16
CA PRO A 57 13.12 12.72 13.05
C PRO A 57 13.01 12.30 14.52
N SER A 58 11.82 11.90 14.98
CA SER A 58 11.55 11.55 16.39
C SER A 58 11.73 10.07 16.73
N THR A 59 11.70 9.15 15.77
CA THR A 59 11.98 7.72 16.01
C THR A 59 13.35 7.29 15.53
N GLY A 60 13.95 8.08 14.63
CA GLY A 60 15.10 7.70 13.84
C GLY A 60 14.83 6.64 12.79
N TYR A 61 15.91 6.07 12.26
CA TYR A 61 15.87 4.98 11.29
C TYR A 61 15.58 3.65 12.00
N SER A 62 14.63 2.90 11.45
CA SER A 62 14.34 1.54 11.87
C SER A 62 14.15 0.67 10.64
N SER A 63 14.65 -0.57 10.73
CA SER A 63 14.57 -1.55 9.67
C SER A 63 14.19 -2.91 10.22
N LEU A 64 13.42 -3.66 9.43
CA LEU A 64 12.96 -5.00 9.75
C LEU A 64 12.91 -5.85 8.49
N ARG A 65 13.51 -7.04 8.56
CA ARG A 65 13.32 -8.08 7.55
C ARG A 65 11.96 -8.74 7.77
N LEU A 66 11.06 -8.63 6.78
CA LEU A 66 9.73 -9.24 6.79
C LEU A 66 9.79 -10.73 6.47
N CYS A 67 10.57 -11.10 5.46
CA CYS A 67 10.80 -12.48 5.07
C CYS A 67 12.10 -12.60 4.28
N SER A 68 12.71 -13.79 4.28
CA SER A 68 13.80 -14.13 3.38
C SER A 68 13.65 -15.59 2.97
N VAL A 69 13.42 -15.82 1.69
CA VAL A 69 13.24 -17.17 1.11
C VAL A 69 14.33 -17.37 0.08
N THR A 70 15.28 -18.27 0.36
CA THR A 70 16.38 -18.58 -0.55
C THR A 70 16.16 -19.95 -1.16
N ARG A 71 16.28 -20.03 -2.48
CA ARG A 71 16.26 -21.28 -3.25
C ARG A 71 17.54 -21.41 -4.06
N GLU A 72 18.22 -22.54 -3.94
CA GLU A 72 19.28 -22.92 -4.86
C GLU A 72 18.62 -23.45 -6.14
N LEU A 73 18.90 -22.80 -7.27
CA LEU A 73 18.26 -23.09 -8.55
C LEU A 73 19.06 -24.08 -9.38
N ALA A 74 20.38 -23.92 -9.38
CA ALA A 74 21.29 -24.77 -10.12
C ALA A 74 22.71 -24.61 -9.55
N PRO A 75 23.61 -25.57 -9.73
CA PRO A 75 23.36 -26.98 -9.98
C PRO A 75 23.74 -27.87 -8.77
N ALA A 76 23.21 -29.09 -8.72
CA ALA A 76 23.66 -30.10 -7.75
C ALA A 76 25.12 -30.51 -7.97
N GLU A 77 25.60 -30.39 -9.22
CA GLU A 77 26.98 -30.62 -9.64
C GLU A 77 27.45 -29.50 -10.56
N PRO A 78 28.71 -29.01 -10.47
CA PRO A 78 29.19 -27.90 -11.28
C PRO A 78 28.91 -28.08 -12.77
N THR A 79 28.24 -27.10 -13.38
CA THR A 79 27.77 -27.17 -14.77
C THR A 79 28.60 -26.24 -15.66
N GLU A 80 29.08 -26.75 -16.78
CA GLU A 80 29.79 -25.94 -17.77
C GLU A 80 28.80 -25.14 -18.63
N LEU A 81 28.97 -23.83 -18.64
CA LEU A 81 28.30 -22.89 -19.53
C LEU A 81 29.30 -22.45 -20.60
N SER A 82 28.98 -22.67 -21.86
CA SER A 82 29.82 -22.26 -22.99
C SER A 82 29.01 -21.51 -24.05
N ASN A 83 29.72 -20.75 -24.89
CA ASN A 83 29.19 -20.20 -26.14
C ASN A 83 29.80 -20.89 -27.38
N ASP A 84 30.09 -22.18 -27.25
CA ASP A 84 30.67 -23.00 -28.33
C ASP A 84 29.75 -22.99 -29.56
N GLY A 85 30.30 -22.71 -30.73
CA GLY A 85 29.55 -22.54 -31.98
C GLY A 85 28.85 -21.19 -32.16
N HIS A 86 28.93 -20.31 -31.16
CA HIS A 86 28.36 -18.96 -31.13
C HIS A 86 29.43 -17.90 -30.76
N GLU A 87 30.69 -18.12 -31.15
CA GLU A 87 31.79 -17.22 -30.79
C GLU A 87 31.72 -15.89 -31.55
N ASP A 88 31.29 -15.95 -32.81
CA ASP A 88 31.23 -14.79 -33.71
C ASP A 88 29.93 -13.98 -33.57
N ASP A 89 28.96 -14.49 -32.79
CA ASP A 89 27.70 -13.81 -32.57
C ASP A 89 27.89 -12.47 -31.84
N ALA A 90 27.20 -11.43 -32.30
CA ALA A 90 27.19 -10.14 -31.62
C ALA A 90 26.47 -10.19 -30.26
N THR A 91 25.55 -11.14 -30.11
CA THR A 91 24.76 -11.34 -28.89
C THR A 91 25.37 -12.43 -28.02
N PRO A 92 25.41 -12.25 -26.69
CA PRO A 92 25.90 -13.29 -25.78
C PRO A 92 25.00 -14.54 -25.82
N CYS A 93 25.62 -15.71 -25.65
CA CYS A 93 24.92 -16.98 -25.46
C CYS A 93 24.13 -16.94 -24.15
N LYS A 94 22.86 -17.32 -24.17
CA LYS A 94 21.95 -17.22 -23.02
C LYS A 94 21.61 -18.59 -22.48
N TRP A 95 21.72 -18.73 -21.16
CA TRP A 95 21.35 -19.90 -20.39
C TRP A 95 20.21 -19.53 -19.45
N ASP A 96 19.05 -20.12 -19.66
CA ASP A 96 17.83 -19.79 -18.92
C ASP A 96 17.57 -20.84 -17.83
N ILE A 97 17.54 -20.40 -16.57
CA ILE A 97 17.21 -21.24 -15.41
C ILE A 97 15.83 -20.84 -14.88
N VAL A 98 14.86 -21.75 -14.97
CA VAL A 98 13.50 -21.54 -14.47
C VAL A 98 13.45 -21.65 -12.94
N PHE A 99 12.63 -20.84 -12.28
CA PHE A 99 12.40 -20.93 -10.85
C PHE A 99 10.93 -20.81 -10.47
N ASN A 100 10.62 -21.31 -9.27
CA ASN A 100 9.35 -21.11 -8.59
C ASN A 100 9.61 -20.99 -7.07
N ILE A 101 9.36 -19.83 -6.48
CA ILE A 101 9.57 -19.59 -5.04
C ILE A 101 8.20 -19.42 -4.37
N PRO A 102 7.87 -20.19 -3.32
CA PRO A 102 6.70 -19.93 -2.51
C PRO A 102 6.92 -18.67 -1.66
N ILE A 103 6.00 -17.72 -1.75
CA ILE A 103 6.01 -16.49 -0.96
C ILE A 103 4.85 -16.49 0.05
N PRO A 104 5.07 -16.05 1.29
CA PRO A 104 4.00 -15.98 2.28
C PRO A 104 2.88 -15.03 1.85
N GLY A 105 1.62 -15.46 1.95
CA GLY A 105 0.49 -14.63 1.54
C GLY A 105 0.00 -13.64 2.57
N TRP A 106 0.71 -13.45 3.69
CA TRP A 106 0.44 -12.42 4.68
C TRP A 106 1.26 -11.13 4.47
N LEU A 107 2.22 -11.13 3.55
CA LEU A 107 3.14 -10.01 3.31
C LEU A 107 2.40 -8.68 3.04
N PRO A 108 2.75 -7.58 3.73
CA PRO A 108 2.08 -6.30 3.51
C PRO A 108 2.21 -5.80 2.05
N ALA A 109 1.36 -4.83 1.67
CA ALA A 109 1.53 -4.19 0.36
C ALA A 109 2.84 -3.40 0.32
N SER A 110 3.44 -3.27 -0.86
CA SER A 110 4.55 -2.36 -1.06
C SER A 110 4.09 -0.92 -0.84
N THR A 111 4.87 -0.16 -0.07
CA THR A 111 4.58 1.24 0.27
C THR A 111 5.84 2.06 0.13
N SER A 112 5.68 3.32 -0.29
CA SER A 112 6.71 4.34 -0.21
C SER A 112 6.17 5.58 0.51
N LEU A 113 7.04 6.19 1.30
CA LEU A 113 6.79 7.34 2.18
C LEU A 113 7.89 8.38 1.95
N GLY A 114 7.52 9.66 2.06
CA GLY A 114 8.48 10.76 2.10
C GLY A 114 9.35 10.95 0.85
N ILE A 115 10.35 11.80 1.03
CA ILE A 115 11.48 11.95 0.12
C ILE A 115 12.35 10.70 0.30
N GLU A 116 12.79 10.06 -0.78
CA GLU A 116 13.59 8.82 -0.83
C GLU A 116 12.83 7.47 -0.84
N ASP A 117 11.50 7.47 -0.96
CA ASP A 117 10.70 6.25 -1.17
C ASP A 117 10.90 5.16 -0.09
N ILE A 118 11.18 5.55 1.16
CA ILE A 118 11.33 4.62 2.28
C ILE A 118 9.99 3.92 2.58
N GLY A 119 10.03 2.66 3.01
CA GLY A 119 8.82 1.91 3.32
C GLY A 119 8.99 0.41 3.17
N ILE A 120 8.02 -0.22 2.52
CA ILE A 120 7.95 -1.68 2.37
C ILE A 120 8.35 -2.05 0.96
N ARG A 121 9.46 -2.77 0.84
CA ARG A 121 10.08 -3.14 -0.43
C ARG A 121 10.31 -4.66 -0.48
N TYR A 122 10.23 -5.20 -1.69
CA TYR A 122 10.52 -6.60 -1.96
C TYR A 122 11.50 -6.70 -3.12
N GLY A 123 12.44 -7.63 -3.03
CA GLY A 123 13.47 -7.84 -4.03
C GLY A 123 13.70 -9.32 -4.29
N LEU A 124 13.98 -9.66 -5.54
CA LEU A 124 14.64 -10.90 -5.93
C LEU A 124 16.13 -10.62 -6.14
N HIS A 125 16.97 -11.41 -5.49
CA HIS A 125 18.44 -11.31 -5.57
C HIS A 125 18.99 -12.63 -6.07
N ALA A 126 19.57 -12.62 -7.28
CA ALA A 126 20.26 -13.76 -7.84
C ALA A 126 21.76 -13.63 -7.59
N THR A 127 22.39 -14.67 -7.06
CA THR A 127 23.83 -14.76 -6.87
C THR A 127 24.33 -16.03 -7.55
N ALA A 128 25.14 -15.86 -8.60
CA ALA A 128 25.80 -16.93 -9.32
C ALA A 128 27.27 -17.00 -8.91
N GLN A 129 27.74 -18.16 -8.48
CA GLN A 129 29.13 -18.45 -8.20
C GLN A 129 29.70 -19.27 -9.36
N PHE A 130 30.80 -18.83 -9.96
CA PHE A 130 31.37 -19.50 -11.13
C PHE A 130 32.90 -19.45 -11.15
N ALA A 131 33.53 -20.29 -11.95
CA ALA A 131 34.96 -20.23 -12.26
C ALA A 131 35.15 -20.16 -13.78
N ASN A 132 36.16 -19.43 -14.26
CA ASN A 132 36.50 -19.47 -15.67
C ASN A 132 37.28 -20.76 -15.95
N LEU A 133 36.86 -21.53 -16.94
CA LEU A 133 37.65 -22.62 -17.48
C LEU A 133 38.59 -21.99 -18.50
N GLU A 134 39.89 -21.89 -18.17
CA GLU A 134 40.88 -21.39 -19.13
C GLU A 134 40.87 -22.30 -20.36
N THR A 135 40.51 -21.75 -21.52
CA THR A 135 40.65 -22.42 -22.81
C THR A 135 42.15 -22.55 -23.05
N GLY A 136 42.70 -23.73 -22.81
CA GLY A 136 44.14 -24.00 -22.81
C GLY A 136 44.83 -23.67 -24.13
N GLN A 137 45.26 -22.42 -24.30
CA GLN A 137 46.43 -22.07 -25.08
C GLN A 137 47.41 -21.39 -24.14
N ILE A 138 48.11 -22.22 -23.37
CA ILE A 138 49.35 -21.83 -22.70
C ILE A 138 50.32 -21.50 -23.83
N THR A 139 50.41 -20.24 -24.23
CA THR A 139 51.54 -19.82 -25.05
C THR A 139 52.80 -20.08 -24.20
N PRO A 140 53.76 -20.88 -24.67
CA PRO A 140 54.85 -21.39 -23.83
C PRO A 140 55.81 -20.30 -23.31
N TRP A 141 55.57 -19.03 -23.65
CA TRP A 141 56.46 -17.89 -23.43
C TRP A 141 55.82 -16.78 -22.58
N SER A 142 54.76 -17.08 -21.84
CA SER A 142 54.13 -16.08 -20.96
C SER A 142 54.68 -16.18 -19.53
N PHE A 143 55.35 -15.13 -19.05
CA PHE A 143 55.77 -14.96 -17.64
C PHE A 143 54.60 -15.05 -16.63
N ALA A 144 53.36 -15.09 -17.12
CA ALA A 144 52.12 -15.38 -16.40
C ALA A 144 52.10 -16.73 -15.66
N THR A 145 52.92 -17.71 -16.04
CA THR A 145 52.95 -19.06 -15.45
C THR A 145 53.41 -19.08 -13.99
N LEU A 146 54.17 -18.08 -13.54
CA LEU A 146 54.61 -17.97 -12.14
C LEU A 146 53.50 -17.54 -11.16
N CYS A 147 52.33 -17.11 -11.66
CA CYS A 147 51.17 -16.74 -10.84
C CYS A 147 49.98 -17.72 -10.97
N THR A 148 50.20 -18.88 -11.60
CA THR A 148 49.16 -19.89 -11.88
C THR A 148 48.43 -20.49 -10.67
N PRO A 149 49.02 -20.75 -9.49
CA PRO A 149 48.27 -21.32 -8.37
C PRO A 149 47.23 -20.37 -7.74
N PHE A 150 47.22 -19.09 -8.13
CA PHE A 150 46.27 -18.09 -7.64
C PHE A 150 45.11 -17.79 -8.61
N ARG A 151 45.04 -18.48 -9.78
CA ARG A 151 44.13 -18.11 -10.88
C ARG A 151 42.74 -18.75 -10.86
N CYS A 152 42.53 -19.83 -10.11
CA CYS A 152 41.19 -20.40 -9.95
C CYS A 152 40.39 -19.62 -8.89
N ARG A 153 40.28 -18.30 -9.06
CA ARG A 153 39.49 -17.46 -8.18
C ARG A 153 38.03 -17.62 -8.57
N THR A 154 37.28 -18.32 -7.72
CA THR A 154 35.82 -18.33 -7.78
C THR A 154 35.33 -16.87 -7.86
N ARG A 155 34.52 -16.60 -8.89
CA ARG A 155 33.90 -15.30 -9.17
C ARG A 155 32.42 -15.36 -8.80
N TYR A 156 31.85 -14.17 -8.62
CA TYR A 156 30.44 -13.99 -8.32
C TYR A 156 29.83 -13.03 -9.33
N ALA A 157 28.63 -13.35 -9.80
CA ALA A 157 27.76 -12.44 -10.51
C ALA A 157 26.51 -12.24 -9.65
N VAL A 158 26.05 -10.99 -9.56
CA VAL A 158 24.86 -10.64 -8.78
C VAL A 158 23.90 -9.88 -9.68
N ALA A 159 22.61 -10.21 -9.58
CA ALA A 159 21.53 -9.46 -10.22
C ALA A 159 20.40 -9.24 -9.21
N HIS A 160 19.67 -8.13 -9.36
CA HIS A 160 18.55 -7.81 -8.49
C HIS A 160 17.33 -7.35 -9.29
N LYS A 161 16.13 -7.61 -8.76
CA LYS A 161 14.86 -7.16 -9.34
C LYS A 161 13.86 -6.80 -8.25
N GLY A 162 13.41 -5.54 -8.24
CA GLY A 162 12.33 -5.09 -7.35
C GLY A 162 10.97 -5.74 -7.70
N ILE A 163 10.24 -6.13 -6.66
CA ILE A 163 8.91 -6.73 -6.73
C ILE A 163 7.91 -5.82 -6.03
N LYS A 164 6.76 -5.53 -6.66
CA LYS A 164 5.68 -4.75 -6.05
C LYS A 164 4.54 -5.66 -5.64
N ILE A 165 4.17 -5.62 -4.35
CA ILE A 165 3.00 -6.35 -3.83
C ILE A 165 1.83 -5.37 -3.69
N HIS A 166 0.68 -5.75 -4.23
CA HIS A 166 -0.56 -5.01 -4.08
C HIS A 166 -1.61 -5.85 -3.35
N ARG A 167 -2.25 -5.24 -2.35
CA ARG A 167 -3.37 -5.81 -1.62
C ARG A 167 -4.66 -5.25 -2.16
N PHE A 168 -5.58 -6.15 -2.50
CA PHE A 168 -6.90 -5.78 -2.98
C PHE A 168 -7.98 -6.26 -2.02
N VAL A 169 -9.08 -5.53 -2.02
CA VAL A 169 -10.34 -5.92 -1.37
C VAL A 169 -11.29 -6.35 -2.49
N LEU A 170 -12.06 -7.40 -2.24
CA LEU A 170 -13.10 -7.82 -3.17
C LEU A 170 -14.20 -6.76 -3.17
N PRO A 171 -14.58 -6.19 -4.33
CA PRO A 171 -15.70 -5.27 -4.38
C PRO A 171 -16.99 -6.04 -4.06
N PRO A 172 -17.97 -5.40 -3.38
CA PRO A 172 -19.22 -6.07 -2.97
C PRO A 172 -19.96 -6.70 -4.16
N HIS A 173 -19.89 -6.07 -5.34
CA HIS A 173 -20.63 -6.46 -6.54
C HIS A 173 -20.25 -7.80 -7.19
N VAL A 174 -19.12 -8.42 -6.82
CA VAL A 174 -18.71 -9.69 -7.47
C VAL A 174 -19.55 -10.87 -6.96
N GLU A 175 -20.15 -10.76 -5.76
CA GLU A 175 -20.97 -11.83 -5.17
C GLU A 175 -22.29 -11.34 -4.54
N GLN A 176 -22.43 -10.05 -4.21
CA GLN A 176 -23.61 -9.50 -3.53
C GLN A 176 -24.09 -8.19 -4.19
N SER A 177 -25.40 -8.07 -4.40
CA SER A 177 -26.03 -6.87 -4.98
C SER A 177 -26.04 -5.67 -4.04
N GLU A 178 -25.89 -5.91 -2.72
CA GLU A 178 -25.97 -4.89 -1.69
C GLU A 178 -24.63 -4.68 -1.00
N GLN A 179 -24.32 -3.42 -0.69
CA GLN A 179 -23.11 -3.04 0.03
C GLN A 179 -23.23 -3.48 1.49
N THR A 180 -22.21 -4.14 2.03
CA THR A 180 -22.15 -4.54 3.44
C THR A 180 -21.79 -3.35 4.33
N PHE A 181 -22.51 -3.21 5.44
CA PHE A 181 -22.31 -2.14 6.43
C PHE A 181 -21.96 -2.72 7.80
N HIS A 182 -21.05 -2.06 8.52
CA HIS A 182 -20.82 -2.27 9.93
C HIS A 182 -21.58 -1.24 10.74
N SER A 183 -22.40 -1.70 11.68
CA SER A 183 -23.16 -0.84 12.59
C SER A 183 -22.53 -0.79 13.98
N TYR A 184 -22.37 0.42 14.50
CA TYR A 184 -21.79 0.70 15.81
C TYR A 184 -22.85 1.36 16.68
N LEU A 185 -23.22 0.70 17.79
CA LEU A 185 -24.10 1.28 18.80
C LEU A 185 -23.26 2.14 19.75
N VAL A 186 -23.57 3.43 19.81
CA VAL A 186 -22.90 4.42 20.64
C VAL A 186 -23.87 4.86 21.72
N SER A 187 -23.47 4.66 22.98
CA SER A 187 -24.11 5.24 24.15
C SER A 187 -23.48 6.59 24.41
N SER A 188 -24.28 7.63 24.63
CA SER A 188 -23.78 8.90 25.12
C SER A 188 -23.28 8.72 26.55
N HIS A 189 -22.06 9.19 26.80
CA HIS A 189 -21.55 9.38 28.14
C HIS A 189 -21.18 10.84 28.28
N THR A 190 -21.78 11.52 29.27
CA THR A 190 -21.50 12.94 29.50
C THR A 190 -20.09 13.12 30.06
N SER A 191 -19.19 13.71 29.29
CA SER A 191 -17.91 14.20 29.82
C SER A 191 -18.15 15.53 30.53
N SER A 192 -18.10 15.55 31.86
CA SER A 192 -18.37 16.76 32.64
C SER A 192 -17.27 17.82 32.45
N SER A 193 -17.52 18.89 31.69
CA SER A 193 -16.69 20.11 31.79
C SER A 193 -17.47 21.40 31.53
N ASP A 194 -17.37 22.33 32.49
CA ASP A 194 -17.70 23.76 32.49
C ASP A 194 -19.17 24.25 32.62
N SER A 195 -19.41 24.91 33.75
CA SER A 195 -20.67 25.02 34.49
C SER A 195 -21.38 26.37 34.37
N SER A 196 -21.42 27.01 33.19
CA SER A 196 -22.08 28.33 33.05
C SER A 196 -23.33 28.39 32.17
N ASN A 197 -23.62 27.37 31.36
CA ASN A 197 -24.76 27.37 30.44
C ASN A 197 -25.83 26.35 30.84
N ALA A 198 -27.09 26.59 30.46
CA ALA A 198 -28.17 25.61 30.57
C ALA A 198 -27.76 24.29 29.89
N ARG A 199 -27.88 23.17 30.62
CA ARG A 199 -27.47 21.84 30.18
C ARG A 199 -28.68 20.94 30.01
N ILE A 200 -28.57 20.01 29.06
CA ILE A 200 -29.54 18.93 28.91
C ILE A 200 -29.37 18.01 30.13
N PRO A 201 -30.46 17.64 30.84
CA PRO A 201 -30.38 16.69 31.95
C PRO A 201 -29.69 15.38 31.53
N ALA A 202 -28.77 14.89 32.37
CA ALA A 202 -27.98 13.68 32.07
C ALA A 202 -28.87 12.45 31.83
N GLU A 203 -29.98 12.35 32.55
CA GLU A 203 -30.99 11.29 32.40
C GLU A 203 -31.69 11.28 31.04
N ILE A 204 -31.73 12.41 30.33
CA ILE A 204 -32.25 12.50 28.96
C ILE A 204 -31.16 12.08 27.98
N LEU A 205 -29.93 12.55 28.19
CA LEU A 205 -28.79 12.24 27.34
C LEU A 205 -28.52 10.74 27.33
N ASP A 206 -28.42 10.10 28.50
CA ASP A 206 -28.15 8.65 28.63
C ASP A 206 -29.21 7.76 27.95
N LYS A 207 -30.39 8.31 27.64
CA LYS A 207 -31.47 7.63 26.91
C LYS A 207 -31.34 7.76 25.39
N ILE A 208 -30.48 8.63 24.88
CA ILE A 208 -30.20 8.77 23.45
C ILE A 208 -29.36 7.59 22.99
N GLN A 209 -29.86 6.85 22.01
CA GLN A 209 -29.15 5.77 21.36
C GLN A 209 -28.81 6.17 19.92
N VAL A 210 -27.53 6.04 19.58
CA VAL A 210 -27.05 6.32 18.23
C VAL A 210 -26.50 5.04 17.63
N LEU A 211 -27.01 4.67 16.46
CA LEU A 211 -26.50 3.57 15.65
C LEU A 211 -25.91 4.16 14.37
N ALA A 212 -24.59 4.19 14.29
CA ALA A 212 -23.88 4.68 13.11
C ALA A 212 -23.41 3.50 12.26
N SER A 213 -23.74 3.51 10.97
CA SER A 213 -23.37 2.46 10.02
C SER A 213 -22.48 3.02 8.91
N VAL A 214 -21.38 2.33 8.66
CA VAL A 214 -20.39 2.66 7.62
C VAL A 214 -20.15 1.46 6.73
N ALA A 215 -19.82 1.68 5.47
CA ALA A 215 -19.44 0.59 4.57
C ALA A 215 -18.27 -0.21 5.15
N GLU A 216 -18.32 -1.54 5.01
CA GLU A 216 -17.25 -2.45 5.45
C GLU A 216 -15.89 -2.07 4.83
N SER A 217 -15.90 -1.70 3.55
CA SER A 217 -14.74 -1.15 2.87
C SER A 217 -15.15 -0.11 1.83
N VAL A 218 -14.27 0.84 1.55
CA VAL A 218 -14.43 1.84 0.49
C VAL A 218 -13.21 1.83 -0.41
N ASP A 219 -13.42 1.91 -1.74
CA ASP A 219 -12.30 2.05 -2.67
C ASP A 219 -11.62 3.41 -2.49
N ILE A 220 -10.30 3.44 -2.36
CA ILE A 220 -9.51 4.67 -2.35
C ILE A 220 -9.69 5.52 -3.63
N LYS A 221 -10.20 4.91 -4.71
CA LYS A 221 -10.50 5.62 -5.96
C LYS A 221 -11.88 6.27 -5.96
N SER A 222 -12.77 5.89 -5.04
CA SER A 222 -14.08 6.54 -4.84
C SER A 222 -13.92 8.02 -4.48
N SER A 223 -15.01 8.77 -4.56
CA SER A 223 -15.10 10.18 -4.16
C SER A 223 -15.98 10.41 -2.93
N SER A 224 -16.72 9.39 -2.47
CA SER A 224 -17.59 9.50 -1.30
C SER A 224 -17.67 8.21 -0.49
N LEU A 225 -17.97 8.37 0.80
CA LEU A 225 -18.20 7.32 1.78
C LEU A 225 -19.69 7.36 2.19
N PRO A 226 -20.48 6.30 1.95
CA PRO A 226 -21.85 6.22 2.44
C PRO A 226 -21.88 6.00 3.95
N ILE A 227 -22.72 6.77 4.63
CA ILE A 227 -22.91 6.71 6.08
C ILE A 227 -24.39 6.80 6.40
N THR A 228 -24.83 5.95 7.32
CA THR A 228 -26.19 5.98 7.87
C THR A 228 -26.11 6.21 9.37
N ILE A 229 -26.73 7.27 9.87
CA ILE A 229 -26.84 7.55 11.30
C ILE A 229 -28.29 7.37 11.69
N ARG A 230 -28.56 6.43 12.60
CA ARG A 230 -29.89 6.21 13.16
C ARG A 230 -29.90 6.64 14.61
N LEU A 231 -30.91 7.41 15.00
CA LEU A 231 -31.11 7.85 16.37
C LEU A 231 -32.46 7.37 16.88
N ARG A 232 -32.52 7.12 18.17
CA ARG A 232 -33.76 6.98 18.93
C ARG A 232 -33.51 7.32 20.38
N THR A 233 -34.58 7.51 21.12
CA THR A 233 -34.56 7.55 22.58
C THR A 233 -35.05 6.22 23.16
N LYS A 234 -34.59 5.87 24.35
CA LYS A 234 -35.02 4.68 25.08
C LYS A 234 -35.69 5.09 26.38
N ASP A 235 -36.95 4.70 26.57
CA ASP A 235 -37.70 4.93 27.81
C ASP A 235 -37.80 6.42 28.21
N LEU A 236 -37.83 7.33 27.23
CA LEU A 236 -37.98 8.76 27.46
C LEU A 236 -39.47 9.14 27.42
N GLU A 237 -39.89 10.04 28.32
CA GLU A 237 -41.29 10.47 28.40
C GLU A 237 -41.69 11.35 27.21
N ASP A 238 -42.97 11.32 26.81
CA ASP A 238 -43.49 12.09 25.67
C ASP A 238 -43.12 13.58 25.73
N ALA A 239 -43.29 14.21 26.90
CA ALA A 239 -42.97 15.62 27.09
C ALA A 239 -41.48 15.93 26.84
N GLU A 240 -40.60 14.98 27.16
CA GLU A 240 -39.15 15.13 27.02
C GLU A 240 -38.69 14.82 25.58
N CYS A 241 -39.29 13.81 24.96
CA CYS A 241 -39.14 13.50 23.54
C CYS A 241 -39.45 14.71 22.64
N LYS A 242 -40.55 15.42 22.93
CA LYS A 242 -40.98 16.61 22.18
C LYS A 242 -40.11 17.85 22.40
N ARG A 243 -39.23 17.87 23.40
CA ARG A 243 -38.31 18.99 23.67
C ARG A 243 -36.95 18.80 23.04
N LEU A 244 -36.60 17.56 22.70
CA LEU A 244 -35.30 17.22 22.17
C LEU A 244 -35.26 17.40 20.64
N GLN A 245 -34.33 18.22 20.17
CA GLN A 245 -34.10 18.50 18.75
C GLN A 245 -32.68 18.15 18.34
N ILE A 246 -32.50 17.84 17.06
CA ILE A 246 -31.17 17.73 16.44
C ILE A 246 -30.97 18.91 15.50
N SER A 247 -30.00 19.77 15.81
CA SER A 247 -29.77 21.02 15.08
C SER A 247 -28.63 20.95 14.06
N GLU A 248 -27.61 20.11 14.33
CA GLU A 248 -26.42 20.02 13.47
C GLU A 248 -25.84 18.61 13.53
N VAL A 249 -25.44 18.10 12.36
CA VAL A 249 -24.68 16.86 12.19
C VAL A 249 -23.34 17.22 11.59
N GLY A 250 -22.26 16.85 12.26
CA GLY A 250 -20.90 16.97 11.76
C GLY A 250 -20.35 15.59 11.41
N VAL A 251 -19.77 15.44 10.22
CA VAL A 251 -19.08 14.21 9.80
C VAL A 251 -17.75 14.57 9.15
N ASP A 252 -16.68 13.99 9.67
CA ASP A 252 -15.32 14.12 9.16
C ASP A 252 -14.71 12.73 8.97
N ILE A 253 -13.84 12.59 7.97
CA ILE A 253 -13.10 11.36 7.69
C ILE A 253 -11.65 11.63 8.01
N ILE A 254 -11.13 10.97 9.04
CA ILE A 254 -9.79 11.19 9.57
C ILE A 254 -8.90 10.02 9.18
N GLN A 255 -7.79 10.29 8.48
CA GLN A 255 -6.72 9.32 8.28
C GLN A 255 -5.66 9.51 9.36
N LYS A 256 -5.32 8.43 10.06
CA LYS A 256 -4.23 8.36 11.02
C LYS A 256 -3.12 7.48 10.47
N GLU A 257 -1.92 8.05 10.36
CA GLU A 257 -0.71 7.36 9.95
C GLU A 257 0.23 7.27 11.15
N ARG A 258 0.71 6.06 11.44
CA ARG A 258 1.60 5.80 12.57
C ARG A 258 2.86 5.06 12.13
N CYS A 259 4.00 5.71 12.32
CA CYS A 259 5.33 5.13 12.18
C CYS A 259 5.82 4.66 13.55
N ARG A 260 6.44 3.48 13.63
CA ARG A 260 6.92 2.88 14.88
C ARG A 260 8.37 2.46 14.75
N PHE A 261 9.17 2.75 15.77
CA PHE A 261 10.54 2.27 15.85
C PHE A 261 10.62 0.74 15.91
N ARG A 262 9.64 0.08 16.53
CA ARG A 262 9.57 -1.38 16.66
C ARG A 262 8.18 -1.92 16.32
N PRO A 263 8.07 -3.17 15.85
CA PRO A 263 6.78 -3.83 15.64
C PRO A 263 5.93 -3.86 16.91
N SER A 264 4.61 -3.73 16.75
CA SER A 264 3.68 -3.89 17.87
C SER A 264 3.59 -5.35 18.32
N ALA A 265 3.31 -5.59 19.59
CA ALA A 265 3.10 -6.94 20.11
C ALA A 265 1.96 -7.67 19.37
N THR A 266 0.88 -6.95 19.04
CA THR A 266 -0.23 -7.48 18.24
C THR A 266 0.20 -7.92 16.85
N TYR A 267 1.11 -7.18 16.20
CA TYR A 267 1.63 -7.56 14.89
C TYR A 267 2.48 -8.83 14.99
N LEU A 268 3.39 -8.89 15.98
CA LEU A 268 4.25 -10.05 16.21
C LEU A 268 3.48 -11.31 16.58
N ALA A 269 2.35 -11.17 17.27
CA ALA A 269 1.47 -12.29 17.59
C ALA A 269 0.72 -12.82 16.36
N GLN A 270 0.50 -11.98 15.35
CA GLN A 270 -0.30 -12.32 14.17
C GLN A 270 0.54 -12.83 12.99
N TYR A 271 1.76 -12.34 12.82
CA TYR A 271 2.57 -12.61 11.64
C TYR A 271 3.96 -13.18 12.00
N PRO A 272 4.37 -14.28 11.36
CA PRO A 272 5.68 -14.87 11.62
C PRO A 272 6.77 -14.02 10.96
N ILE A 273 7.56 -13.32 11.78
CA ILE A 273 8.75 -12.61 11.31
C ILE A 273 10.01 -13.47 11.51
N PRO A 274 11.07 -13.31 10.70
CA PRO A 274 12.37 -13.93 10.92
C PRO A 274 12.88 -13.69 12.34
N ALA A 275 13.53 -14.71 12.92
CA ALA A 275 14.14 -14.66 14.24
C ALA A 275 15.14 -13.51 14.38
N GLN A 276 15.39 -13.06 15.61
CA GLN A 276 16.21 -11.88 15.91
C GLN A 276 17.64 -11.95 15.36
N GLU A 277 18.25 -13.14 15.29
CA GLU A 277 19.55 -13.39 14.65
C GLU A 277 19.56 -13.06 13.15
N MET A 278 18.43 -13.22 12.48
CA MET A 278 18.21 -12.87 11.08
C MET A 278 17.64 -11.45 10.93
N GLN A 279 17.57 -10.63 11.98
CA GLN A 279 17.14 -9.24 11.86
C GLN A 279 18.36 -8.30 11.87
N PRO A 280 18.27 -7.11 11.24
CA PRO A 280 19.24 -6.05 11.48
C PRO A 280 19.29 -5.70 12.98
N PRO A 281 20.47 -5.35 13.54
CA PRO A 281 21.77 -5.26 12.87
C PRO A 281 22.52 -6.59 12.75
N ASN A 282 22.02 -7.69 13.35
CA ASN A 282 22.71 -8.98 13.39
C ASN A 282 22.96 -9.56 11.98
N THR A 283 21.95 -9.44 11.11
CA THR A 283 22.08 -9.77 9.69
C THR A 283 21.59 -8.57 8.87
N PRO A 284 22.47 -7.85 8.15
CA PRO A 284 22.08 -6.66 7.39
C PRO A 284 21.07 -7.01 6.28
N LEU A 285 20.24 -6.05 5.90
CA LEU A 285 19.35 -6.18 4.73
C LEU A 285 20.19 -6.32 3.46
N ARG A 286 19.65 -6.98 2.42
CA ARG A 286 20.36 -7.14 1.13
C ARG A 286 20.37 -5.86 0.30
N ASP A 287 19.34 -5.03 0.45
CA ASP A 287 19.20 -3.75 -0.24
C ASP A 287 18.78 -2.66 0.77
N PRO A 288 19.60 -2.36 1.78
CA PRO A 288 19.25 -1.38 2.80
C PRO A 288 19.06 0.00 2.17
N HIS A 289 18.15 0.78 2.72
CA HIS A 289 17.98 2.17 2.36
C HIS A 289 19.29 2.96 2.59
N PRO A 290 19.65 3.95 1.75
CA PRO A 290 20.86 4.74 1.93
C PRO A 290 21.01 5.37 3.33
N MET A 291 19.88 5.73 3.94
CA MET A 291 19.83 6.22 5.33
C MET A 291 20.39 5.24 6.37
N SER A 292 20.36 3.93 6.11
CA SER A 292 20.97 2.93 7.01
C SER A 292 22.43 3.26 7.27
N ASN A 293 23.19 3.55 6.21
CA ASN A 293 24.63 3.81 6.33
C ASN A 293 24.91 5.04 7.20
N ILE A 294 24.11 6.09 7.07
CA ILE A 294 24.25 7.34 7.85
C ILE A 294 24.02 7.07 9.34
N TYR A 295 23.05 6.22 9.66
CA TYR A 295 22.76 5.80 11.03
C TYR A 295 23.83 4.87 11.60
N ASP A 296 24.32 3.92 10.80
CA ASP A 296 25.34 2.95 11.21
C ASP A 296 26.67 3.63 11.60
N VAL A 297 27.00 4.75 10.95
CA VAL A 297 28.21 5.54 11.29
C VAL A 297 27.99 6.56 12.43
N GLY A 298 26.78 6.63 13.00
CA GLY A 298 26.45 7.56 14.09
C GLY A 298 26.47 9.03 13.69
N LEU A 299 26.36 9.35 12.40
CA LEU A 299 26.35 10.73 11.90
C LEU A 299 25.01 11.43 12.15
N TYR A 300 24.00 10.70 12.61
CA TYR A 300 22.68 11.24 12.92
C TYR A 300 22.31 10.96 14.38
N ILE A 301 21.99 12.02 15.13
CA ILE A 301 21.52 11.95 16.52
C ILE A 301 20.06 12.38 16.52
N THR A 302 19.15 11.45 16.83
CA THR A 302 17.74 11.78 17.05
C THR A 302 17.59 12.64 18.29
N ARG A 303 16.82 13.73 18.20
CA ARG A 303 16.60 14.63 19.35
C ARG A 303 15.73 13.99 20.42
N ASP A 304 14.73 13.22 19.98
CA ASP A 304 13.77 12.53 20.82
C ASP A 304 13.82 11.02 20.54
N HIS A 305 13.59 10.20 21.57
CA HIS A 305 13.48 8.74 21.46
C HIS A 305 12.02 8.32 21.58
N SER A 306 11.18 8.77 20.65
CA SER A 306 9.77 8.38 20.63
C SER A 306 9.64 6.96 20.07
N GLU A 307 8.87 6.09 20.75
CA GLU A 307 8.61 4.74 20.24
C GLU A 307 7.78 4.76 18.94
N SER A 308 6.99 5.80 18.75
CA SER A 308 6.18 5.99 17.55
C SER A 308 5.87 7.47 17.30
N VAL A 309 5.70 7.82 16.03
CA VAL A 309 5.18 9.11 15.57
C VAL A 309 3.84 8.88 14.90
N CYS A 310 2.87 9.74 15.19
CA CYS A 310 1.53 9.68 14.60
C CYS A 310 1.21 11.02 13.96
N ARG A 311 0.74 11.00 12.71
CA ARG A 311 0.09 12.16 12.10
C ARG A 311 -1.36 11.83 11.78
N SER A 312 -2.21 12.83 11.82
CA SER A 312 -3.64 12.71 11.61
C SER A 312 -4.14 13.89 10.78
N PHE A 313 -4.95 13.64 9.76
CA PHE A 313 -5.50 14.71 8.94
C PHE A 313 -6.88 14.35 8.40
N THR A 314 -7.68 15.38 8.13
CA THR A 314 -9.00 15.24 7.48
C THR A 314 -8.83 14.90 6.00
N LEU A 315 -9.69 14.04 5.50
CA LEU A 315 -9.85 13.73 4.08
C LEU A 315 -11.01 14.52 3.44
N LEU A 316 -11.65 15.44 4.14
CA LEU A 316 -12.68 16.29 3.55
C LEU A 316 -12.10 17.20 2.45
N PRO A 317 -12.86 17.48 1.38
CA PRO A 317 -12.42 18.43 0.36
C PRO A 317 -12.20 19.84 0.92
N PRO A 318 -11.32 20.64 0.30
CA PRO A 318 -11.12 22.03 0.72
C PRO A 318 -12.42 22.83 0.66
N GLY A 319 -12.75 23.53 1.74
CA GLY A 319 -13.99 24.32 1.87
C GLY A 319 -15.16 23.54 2.47
N GLU A 320 -15.09 22.21 2.51
CA GLU A 320 -16.07 21.39 3.23
C GLU A 320 -15.75 21.40 4.72
N THR A 321 -16.74 21.75 5.54
CA THR A 321 -16.59 21.71 7.00
C THR A 321 -17.05 20.39 7.60
N GLY A 322 -17.73 19.55 6.79
CA GLY A 322 -18.41 18.35 7.25
C GLY A 322 -19.62 18.64 8.15
N LYS A 323 -20.02 19.91 8.34
CA LYS A 323 -21.14 20.30 9.19
C LYS A 323 -22.39 20.59 8.37
N TYR A 324 -23.45 19.86 8.69
CA TYR A 324 -24.76 19.95 8.07
C TYR A 324 -25.74 20.47 9.12
N ARG A 325 -26.25 21.70 8.92
CA ARG A 325 -27.30 22.26 9.76
C ARG A 325 -28.64 21.67 9.34
N LEU A 326 -29.40 21.18 10.31
CA LEU A 326 -30.76 20.70 10.12
C LEU A 326 -31.74 21.86 10.32
N SER A 327 -33.01 21.66 9.96
CA SER A 327 -34.05 22.66 10.16
C SER A 327 -34.24 22.99 11.65
N GLU A 328 -34.62 24.22 11.96
CA GLU A 328 -34.78 24.70 13.36
C GLU A 328 -35.85 23.93 14.15
N ASP A 329 -36.80 23.30 13.46
CA ASP A 329 -37.89 22.52 14.05
C ASP A 329 -37.71 21.00 13.85
N ASN A 330 -36.46 20.52 13.78
CA ASN A 330 -36.16 19.10 13.61
C ASN A 330 -36.31 18.30 14.93
N TYR A 331 -37.55 18.09 15.34
CA TYR A 331 -37.93 17.26 16.48
C TYR A 331 -37.90 15.76 16.11
N ALA A 332 -36.69 15.23 15.91
CA ALA A 332 -36.44 13.86 15.49
C ALA A 332 -37.09 12.77 16.38
N PHE A 333 -37.36 13.10 17.65
CA PHE A 333 -37.81 12.16 18.68
C PHE A 333 -39.27 12.33 19.08
N ALA A 334 -40.03 13.25 18.46
CA ALA A 334 -41.37 13.63 18.93
C ALA A 334 -42.38 12.46 19.00
N SER A 335 -42.14 11.38 18.24
CA SER A 335 -42.99 10.19 18.18
C SER A 335 -42.36 8.95 18.84
N ASP A 336 -41.16 9.05 19.43
CA ASP A 336 -40.44 7.90 20.00
C ASP A 336 -41.13 7.30 21.23
N TRP A 337 -41.97 8.08 21.91
CA TRP A 337 -42.72 7.64 23.09
C TRP A 337 -43.85 6.65 22.75
N GLU A 338 -44.32 6.64 21.50
CA GLU A 338 -45.33 5.69 21.03
C GLU A 338 -44.70 4.30 21.01
N GLN A 339 -44.95 3.52 22.08
CA GLN A 339 -44.51 2.13 22.24
C GLN A 339 -45.20 1.20 21.23
N SER A 340 -45.00 1.45 19.94
CA SER A 340 -45.31 0.50 18.90
C SER A 340 -44.38 -0.71 19.00
N GLU A 341 -44.84 -1.87 18.54
CA GLU A 341 -44.06 -3.12 18.57
C GLU A 341 -42.72 -3.01 17.80
N SER A 342 -42.58 -1.99 16.94
CA SER A 342 -41.36 -1.69 16.19
C SER A 342 -40.87 -0.27 16.48
N PRO A 343 -39.87 -0.07 17.36
CA PRO A 343 -39.37 1.28 17.66
C PRO A 343 -38.85 1.95 16.38
N THR A 344 -39.42 3.12 16.06
CA THR A 344 -39.08 3.91 14.88
C THR A 344 -37.69 4.53 15.08
N TRP A 345 -36.81 4.35 14.10
CA TRP A 345 -35.50 5.00 14.09
C TRP A 345 -35.55 6.27 13.24
N TYR A 346 -35.15 7.40 13.81
CA TYR A 346 -34.86 8.58 13.00
C TYR A 346 -33.57 8.34 12.21
N THR A 347 -33.69 8.22 10.89
CA THR A 347 -32.60 7.77 10.01
C THR A 347 -32.11 8.92 9.14
N MET A 348 -30.80 9.18 9.19
CA MET A 348 -30.10 10.12 8.31
C MET A 348 -29.14 9.34 7.44
N GLU A 349 -29.28 9.47 6.13
CA GLU A 349 -28.39 8.86 5.14
C GLU A 349 -27.64 9.95 4.40
N THR A 350 -26.33 9.82 4.29
CA THR A 350 -25.48 10.80 3.63
C THR A 350 -24.31 10.13 2.90
N GLN A 351 -23.79 10.84 1.90
CA GLN A 351 -22.60 10.48 1.15
C GLN A 351 -21.53 11.52 1.47
N VAL A 352 -20.56 11.17 2.31
CA VAL A 352 -19.53 12.12 2.75
C VAL A 352 -18.43 12.17 1.71
N PRO A 353 -18.19 13.32 1.05
CA PRO A 353 -17.15 13.42 0.04
C PRO A 353 -15.77 13.35 0.69
N PHE A 354 -14.80 12.80 -0.02
CA PHE A 354 -13.40 12.84 0.39
C PHE A 354 -12.46 13.11 -0.79
N THR A 355 -11.32 13.72 -0.49
CA THR A 355 -10.26 14.00 -1.46
C THR A 355 -9.12 12.98 -1.37
N ARG A 356 -8.44 12.76 -2.48
CA ARG A 356 -7.24 11.91 -2.54
C ARG A 356 -6.01 12.59 -1.95
N ILE A 357 -5.99 13.92 -1.94
CA ILE A 357 -4.90 14.72 -1.37
C ILE A 357 -5.57 15.76 -0.47
N SER A 358 -5.34 15.61 0.83
CA SER A 358 -5.74 16.57 1.85
C SER A 358 -4.90 17.84 1.73
N ARG A 359 -5.53 18.99 1.93
CA ARG A 359 -4.85 20.30 2.06
C ARG A 359 -4.58 20.68 3.50
N ALA A 360 -4.59 19.71 4.42
CA ALA A 360 -4.15 19.94 5.79
C ALA A 360 -2.76 20.57 5.76
N THR A 361 -2.61 21.72 6.43
CA THR A 361 -1.32 22.38 6.61
C THR A 361 -0.48 21.50 7.54
N LEU A 362 0.44 20.74 6.95
CA LEU A 362 1.44 20.01 7.69
C LEU A 362 2.66 20.91 7.93
N ASP A 363 3.35 20.70 9.05
CA ASP A 363 4.69 21.26 9.21
C ASP A 363 5.64 20.65 8.17
N GLN A 364 6.60 21.46 7.73
CA GLN A 364 7.55 21.08 6.67
C GLN A 364 8.32 19.80 7.02
N GLU A 365 8.66 19.61 8.29
CA GLU A 365 9.35 18.41 8.78
C GLU A 365 8.48 17.16 8.58
N THR A 366 7.19 17.22 8.91
CA THR A 366 6.24 16.13 8.67
C THR A 366 6.02 15.84 7.19
N GLU A 367 5.97 16.87 6.34
CA GLU A 367 5.84 16.67 4.90
C GLU A 367 7.08 15.99 4.30
N GLU A 368 8.28 16.30 4.79
CA GLU A 368 9.55 15.72 4.34
C GLU A 368 9.62 14.20 4.58
N TRP A 369 9.38 13.74 5.81
CA TRP A 369 9.53 12.30 6.13
C TRP A 369 8.31 11.47 5.75
N ALA A 370 7.10 12.03 5.81
CA ALA A 370 5.86 11.28 5.59
C ALA A 370 5.29 11.45 4.17
N GLY A 371 5.77 12.47 3.44
CA GLY A 371 5.25 12.87 2.14
C GLY A 371 3.91 13.59 2.25
N PRO A 372 3.25 13.87 1.11
CA PRO A 372 1.98 14.59 1.09
C PRO A 372 0.88 13.84 1.87
N ALA A 373 -0.08 14.59 2.39
CA ALA A 373 -1.26 14.08 3.08
C ALA A 373 -2.26 13.43 2.10
N CYS A 374 -1.89 12.32 1.49
CA CYS A 374 -2.73 11.60 0.53
C CYS A 374 -3.49 10.44 1.18
N ILE A 375 -4.65 10.10 0.60
CA ILE A 375 -5.41 8.94 1.02
C ILE A 375 -4.59 7.67 0.76
N ARG A 376 -4.46 6.81 1.77
CA ARG A 376 -3.77 5.53 1.67
C ARG A 376 -4.71 4.40 2.06
N PRO A 377 -4.56 3.18 1.53
CA PRO A 377 -5.34 2.04 2.01
C PRO A 377 -5.10 1.79 3.51
N SER A 378 -6.18 1.44 4.23
CA SER A 378 -6.11 0.90 5.58
C SER A 378 -5.15 -0.29 5.59
N SER A 379 -4.09 -0.19 6.39
CA SER A 379 -3.01 -1.17 6.40
C SER A 379 -2.37 -1.28 7.77
N SER A 380 -1.95 -2.50 8.10
CA SER A 380 -1.23 -2.82 9.33
C SER A 380 0.07 -3.50 8.94
N SER A 381 1.17 -2.74 8.96
CA SER A 381 2.53 -3.25 8.79
C SER A 381 3.30 -3.12 10.11
N PRO A 382 4.47 -3.78 10.24
CA PRO A 382 5.20 -3.78 11.51
C PRO A 382 5.64 -2.36 11.92
N LEU A 383 6.19 -1.59 10.99
CA LEU A 383 6.75 -0.25 11.27
C LEU A 383 5.85 0.89 10.81
N PHE A 384 4.83 0.62 9.98
CA PHE A 384 3.93 1.64 9.45
C PHE A 384 2.47 1.15 9.41
N SER A 385 1.55 1.93 9.95
CA SER A 385 0.12 1.60 9.87
C SER A 385 -0.72 2.80 9.48
N VAL A 386 -1.73 2.55 8.65
CA VAL A 386 -2.76 3.53 8.25
C VAL A 386 -4.10 3.03 8.75
N SER A 387 -4.80 3.86 9.51
CA SER A 387 -6.18 3.61 9.95
C SER A 387 -7.06 4.81 9.61
N HIS A 388 -8.33 4.56 9.33
CA HIS A 388 -9.30 5.60 9.07
C HIS A 388 -10.40 5.55 10.10
N GLU A 389 -10.89 6.72 10.46
CA GLU A 389 -12.00 6.88 11.39
C GLU A 389 -12.98 7.90 10.82
N VAL A 390 -14.27 7.63 10.98
CA VAL A 390 -15.32 8.61 10.76
C VAL A 390 -15.62 9.26 12.10
N ALA A 391 -15.29 10.54 12.19
CA ALA A 391 -15.58 11.36 13.35
C ALA A 391 -16.96 11.98 13.17
N ILE A 392 -17.92 11.56 13.99
CA ILE A 392 -19.31 12.03 13.95
C ILE A 392 -19.54 12.95 15.16
N SER A 393 -20.24 14.06 14.93
CA SER A 393 -20.70 14.92 16.01
C SER A 393 -22.16 15.31 15.82
N LEU A 394 -22.97 15.14 16.84
CA LEU A 394 -24.40 15.45 16.83
C LEU A 394 -24.65 16.55 17.84
N THR A 395 -25.30 17.64 17.40
CA THR A 395 -25.63 18.76 18.28
C THR A 395 -27.11 18.73 18.61
N PHE A 396 -27.40 18.47 19.87
CA PHE A 396 -28.75 18.44 20.43
C PHE A 396 -29.12 19.80 21.01
N LEU A 397 -30.37 20.20 20.80
CA LEU A 397 -31.02 21.29 21.51
C LEU A 397 -32.13 20.72 22.37
N TYR A 398 -32.37 21.32 23.53
CA TYR A 398 -33.41 20.90 24.46
C TYR A 398 -34.10 22.13 25.04
N ASP A 399 -35.42 22.19 24.86
CA ASP A 399 -36.27 23.25 25.40
C ASP A 399 -36.43 23.07 26.93
N VAL A 400 -35.79 23.92 27.73
CA VAL A 400 -35.75 23.76 29.20
C VAL A 400 -37.14 24.05 29.82
N PRO A 401 -37.68 23.17 30.68
CA PRO A 401 -39.00 23.38 31.27
C PRO A 401 -39.09 24.68 32.06
N GLY A 402 -40.12 25.47 31.79
CA GLY A 402 -40.42 26.70 32.54
C GLY A 402 -39.54 27.89 32.16
N THR A 403 -38.68 27.79 31.15
CA THR A 403 -37.88 28.89 30.64
C THR A 403 -38.02 29.01 29.12
N THR A 404 -37.54 30.11 28.54
CA THR A 404 -37.40 30.29 27.09
C THR A 404 -36.01 29.91 26.59
N GLU A 405 -35.17 29.35 27.48
CA GLU A 405 -33.80 28.98 27.17
C GLU A 405 -33.73 27.59 26.54
N ARG A 406 -32.83 27.44 25.57
CA ARG A 406 -32.50 26.15 24.97
C ARG A 406 -31.14 25.70 25.47
N ALA A 407 -31.11 24.56 26.15
CA ALA A 407 -29.86 23.89 26.44
C ALA A 407 -29.28 23.31 25.16
N LYS A 408 -27.97 23.41 24.99
CA LYS A 408 -27.25 22.91 23.81
C LYS A 408 -26.16 21.95 24.24
N GLU A 409 -26.17 20.75 23.70
CA GLU A 409 -25.13 19.77 23.97
C GLU A 409 -24.64 19.09 22.68
N ARG A 410 -23.39 18.61 22.69
CA ARG A 410 -22.75 18.01 21.52
C ARG A 410 -22.20 16.63 21.89
N LEU A 411 -22.79 15.61 21.28
CA LEU A 411 -22.29 14.24 21.34
C LEU A 411 -21.21 14.07 20.26
N HIS A 412 -20.05 13.53 20.60
CA HIS A 412 -18.96 13.27 19.66
C HIS A 412 -18.43 11.85 19.83
N PHE A 413 -18.24 11.14 18.72
CA PHE A 413 -17.68 9.80 18.72
C PHE A 413 -16.97 9.51 17.40
N GLN A 414 -16.13 8.48 17.40
CA GLN A 414 -15.36 8.03 16.25
C GLN A 414 -15.65 6.56 15.99
N ILE A 415 -15.91 6.20 14.74
CA ILE A 415 -16.09 4.81 14.31
C ILE A 415 -15.02 4.45 13.28
N PRO A 416 -14.46 3.24 13.31
CA PRO A 416 -13.43 2.84 12.36
C PRO A 416 -14.00 2.69 10.95
N ALA A 417 -13.21 3.06 9.95
CA ALA A 417 -13.51 2.84 8.53
C ALA A 417 -12.35 2.12 7.84
N SER A 418 -12.67 1.35 6.80
CA SER A 418 -11.67 0.64 6.01
C SER A 418 -11.62 1.18 4.59
N PHE A 419 -10.45 1.67 4.18
CA PHE A 419 -10.20 2.05 2.80
C PHE A 419 -9.32 1.00 2.13
N GLY A 420 -9.75 0.48 0.99
CA GLY A 420 -9.06 -0.58 0.26
C GLY A 420 -8.82 -0.18 -1.19
N ARG A 421 -7.98 -0.95 -1.89
CA ARG A 421 -7.97 -0.92 -3.36
C ARG A 421 -8.90 -2.01 -3.83
N TYR A 422 -9.95 -1.67 -4.55
CA TYR A 422 -10.79 -2.71 -5.13
C TYR A 422 -10.07 -3.43 -6.26
N LEU A 423 -10.33 -4.73 -6.39
CA LEU A 423 -9.86 -5.50 -7.53
C LEU A 423 -10.41 -4.83 -8.82
N PRO A 424 -9.57 -4.60 -9.85
CA PRO A 424 -10.06 -4.06 -11.12
C PRO A 424 -11.17 -4.98 -11.67
N SER A 425 -12.31 -4.41 -12.08
CA SER A 425 -13.35 -5.22 -12.72
C SER A 425 -12.81 -5.82 -14.02
N PRO A 426 -13.15 -7.09 -14.34
CA PRO A 426 -12.67 -7.76 -15.55
C PRO A 426 -13.07 -7.01 -16.84
N SER A 427 -14.15 -6.24 -16.82
CA SER A 427 -14.57 -5.39 -17.95
C SER A 427 -13.52 -4.35 -18.37
N THR A 428 -12.69 -3.89 -17.43
CA THR A 428 -11.60 -2.94 -17.72
C THR A 428 -10.41 -3.62 -18.41
N LEU A 429 -10.24 -4.94 -18.24
CA LEU A 429 -9.15 -5.71 -18.83
C LEU A 429 -9.50 -6.26 -20.21
N ALA A 430 -10.78 -6.56 -20.47
CA ALA A 430 -11.26 -7.02 -21.79
C ALA A 430 -11.16 -5.93 -22.87
N SER A 431 -11.27 -4.64 -22.51
CA SER A 431 -11.16 -3.53 -23.48
C SER A 431 -9.75 -3.33 -24.07
N LEU A 432 -8.73 -4.06 -23.60
CA LEU A 432 -7.36 -4.01 -24.11
C LEU A 432 -7.00 -5.18 -25.03
N VAL A 433 -7.92 -6.14 -25.23
CA VAL A 433 -7.72 -7.27 -26.14
C VAL A 433 -8.80 -7.17 -27.22
N SER A 434 -8.37 -6.98 -28.47
CA SER A 434 -9.26 -6.79 -29.62
C SER A 434 -10.33 -7.89 -29.71
N PRO A 435 -11.58 -7.54 -30.08
CA PRO A 435 -12.68 -8.47 -30.15
C PRO A 435 -12.65 -9.23 -31.48
N ASP A 436 -11.79 -10.24 -31.60
CA ASP A 436 -11.80 -11.16 -32.75
C ASP A 436 -11.56 -12.60 -32.25
N SER A 437 -12.43 -13.11 -31.38
CA SER A 437 -12.61 -14.55 -31.13
C SER A 437 -13.82 -14.78 -30.22
N GLU A 438 -14.94 -15.16 -30.83
CA GLU A 438 -16.10 -15.73 -30.13
C GLU A 438 -15.71 -17.13 -29.63
N ASN A 439 -15.33 -17.26 -28.36
CA ASN A 439 -15.48 -18.53 -27.66
C ASN A 439 -15.66 -18.31 -26.15
N GLU A 440 -16.79 -18.79 -25.65
CA GLU A 440 -17.27 -18.70 -24.28
C GLU A 440 -16.38 -19.49 -23.30
N LEU A 441 -15.40 -18.82 -22.70
CA LEU A 441 -14.81 -19.26 -21.43
C LEU A 441 -14.53 -18.01 -20.60
N SER A 442 -15.33 -17.82 -19.55
CA SER A 442 -15.16 -16.76 -18.55
C SER A 442 -13.69 -16.69 -18.08
N PRO A 443 -12.99 -15.55 -18.25
CA PRO A 443 -11.59 -15.46 -17.87
C PRO A 443 -11.48 -15.43 -16.34
N SER A 444 -11.07 -16.54 -15.76
CA SER A 444 -10.58 -16.54 -14.38
C SER A 444 -9.37 -15.61 -14.32
N LEU A 445 -9.50 -14.50 -13.60
CA LEU A 445 -8.47 -13.47 -13.39
C LEU A 445 -7.18 -14.00 -12.71
N SER A 446 -7.16 -15.27 -12.30
CA SER A 446 -5.95 -15.97 -11.88
C SER A 446 -5.40 -16.78 -13.05
N LEU A 447 -4.21 -16.43 -13.53
CA LEU A 447 -3.42 -17.34 -14.34
C LEU A 447 -3.26 -18.66 -13.58
N PRO A 448 -3.39 -19.82 -14.24
CA PRO A 448 -3.15 -21.10 -13.59
C PRO A 448 -1.75 -21.09 -12.97
N SER A 449 -1.64 -21.59 -11.74
CA SER A 449 -0.35 -21.65 -11.05
C SER A 449 0.60 -22.54 -11.85
N TYR A 450 1.90 -22.28 -11.79
CA TYR A 450 2.90 -23.07 -12.54
C TYR A 450 2.76 -24.58 -12.29
N ALA A 451 2.36 -24.97 -11.07
CA ALA A 451 2.10 -26.37 -10.68
C ALA A 451 0.88 -27.03 -11.37
N GLN A 452 -0.03 -26.23 -11.94
CA GLN A 452 -1.13 -26.70 -12.79
C GLN A 452 -0.69 -26.90 -14.24
N LEU A 453 0.36 -26.18 -14.67
CA LEU A 453 0.87 -26.23 -16.04
C LEU A 453 2.03 -27.24 -16.20
N TYR A 454 2.78 -27.50 -15.13
CA TYR A 454 3.99 -28.32 -15.12
C TYR A 454 4.05 -29.29 -13.93
N ASP A 455 4.67 -30.44 -14.17
CA ASP A 455 5.06 -31.43 -13.18
C ASP A 455 6.29 -30.98 -12.38
N GLU A 456 6.55 -31.64 -11.26
CA GLU A 456 7.66 -31.29 -10.36
C GLU A 456 9.05 -31.49 -11.01
N ASN A 457 9.12 -32.32 -12.05
CA ASN A 457 10.30 -32.53 -12.89
C ASN A 457 10.47 -31.44 -13.98
N GLY A 458 9.55 -30.49 -14.08
CA GLY A 458 9.57 -29.42 -15.09
C GLY A 458 8.94 -29.79 -16.44
N GLU A 459 8.38 -30.99 -16.58
CA GLU A 459 7.63 -31.38 -17.78
C GLU A 459 6.23 -30.79 -17.79
N ARG A 460 5.67 -30.55 -18.97
CA ARG A 460 4.38 -29.84 -19.11
C ARG A 460 3.22 -30.82 -18.91
N LYS A 461 2.28 -30.50 -18.02
CA LYS A 461 1.06 -31.30 -17.77
C LYS A 461 -0.01 -31.19 -18.86
N ILE A 462 0.02 -30.11 -19.66
CA ILE A 462 -1.01 -29.79 -20.65
C ILE A 462 -0.48 -30.04 -22.07
N ASP A 463 -1.37 -30.55 -22.94
CA ASP A 463 -1.15 -30.85 -24.35
C ASP A 463 -0.37 -29.73 -25.09
N TYR A 464 0.66 -30.15 -25.83
CA TYR A 464 1.55 -29.30 -26.63
C TYR A 464 0.83 -28.58 -27.78
N SER A 465 -0.39 -28.99 -28.12
CA SER A 465 -1.22 -28.39 -29.16
C SER A 465 -1.72 -26.97 -28.83
N ILE A 466 -1.76 -26.59 -27.54
CA ILE A 466 -2.18 -25.25 -27.09
C ILE A 466 -0.93 -24.46 -26.68
N PRO A 467 -0.53 -23.39 -27.38
CA PRO A 467 0.62 -22.58 -26.96
C PRO A 467 0.34 -21.91 -25.61
N LEU A 468 1.33 -21.91 -24.72
CA LEU A 468 1.22 -21.20 -23.45
C LEU A 468 1.08 -19.69 -23.72
N PRO A 469 0.34 -18.96 -22.89
CA PRO A 469 0.38 -17.50 -22.94
C PRO A 469 1.82 -17.04 -22.70
N LEU A 470 2.49 -16.60 -23.76
CA LEU A 470 3.80 -16.00 -23.70
C LEU A 470 3.68 -14.70 -22.92
N TYR A 471 4.45 -14.57 -21.84
CA TYR A 471 4.64 -13.31 -21.13
C TYR A 471 5.39 -12.35 -22.05
N THR A 472 4.68 -11.66 -22.93
CA THR A 472 5.21 -10.49 -23.61
C THR A 472 5.13 -9.35 -22.60
N PRO A 473 6.25 -8.75 -22.17
CA PRO A 473 6.19 -7.53 -21.38
C PRO A 473 5.34 -6.52 -22.16
N LYS A 474 4.41 -5.85 -21.48
CA LYS A 474 3.67 -4.75 -22.08
C LYS A 474 4.68 -3.80 -22.70
N CYS A 475 4.60 -3.60 -24.01
CA CYS A 475 5.35 -2.56 -24.69
C CYS A 475 4.96 -1.25 -23.99
N GLU A 476 5.90 -0.67 -23.24
CA GLU A 476 5.69 0.63 -22.61
C GLU A 476 5.47 1.61 -23.76
N LEU A 477 4.24 2.10 -23.91
CA LEU A 477 3.97 3.25 -24.77
C LEU A 477 4.73 4.42 -24.17
N ASP A 478 5.68 4.96 -24.92
CA ASP A 478 6.45 6.13 -24.52
C ASP A 478 5.51 7.26 -24.08
N PRO A 479 5.73 7.86 -22.90
CA PRO A 479 4.89 8.94 -22.39
C PRO A 479 4.91 10.23 -23.23
N GLU A 480 5.74 10.30 -24.29
CA GLU A 480 5.80 11.46 -25.18
C GLU A 480 4.61 11.60 -26.14
N THR A 481 3.79 10.56 -26.34
CA THR A 481 2.69 10.62 -27.33
C THR A 481 1.36 11.16 -26.76
N ILE A 482 1.24 11.36 -25.44
CA ILE A 482 -0.01 11.85 -24.81
C ILE A 482 -0.01 13.39 -24.63
N ALA A 483 1.10 14.07 -24.91
CA ALA A 483 1.25 15.51 -24.65
C ALA A 483 0.83 16.46 -25.81
N THR A 484 0.24 15.96 -26.91
CA THR A 484 -0.10 16.81 -28.09
C THR A 484 -1.59 16.97 -28.41
N SER A 485 -2.46 16.83 -27.41
CA SER A 485 -3.85 17.30 -27.52
C SER A 485 -4.28 18.06 -26.27
N VAL A 486 -3.59 19.17 -25.98
CA VAL A 486 -4.13 20.21 -25.08
C VAL A 486 -4.42 21.43 -25.93
N GLU A 487 -5.71 21.72 -25.96
CA GLU A 487 -6.40 22.86 -26.53
C GLU A 487 -5.74 24.20 -26.16
N LYS A 488 -5.56 25.04 -27.16
CA LYS A 488 -4.87 26.33 -27.14
C LYS A 488 -5.62 27.33 -26.23
N PRO A 489 -5.04 27.84 -25.12
CA PRO A 489 -5.70 28.89 -24.34
C PRO A 489 -5.64 30.25 -25.05
N ALA A 490 -6.76 30.98 -24.98
CA ALA A 490 -6.93 32.32 -25.51
C ALA A 490 -5.94 33.35 -24.92
N PRO A 491 -5.56 34.41 -25.66
CA PRO A 491 -4.57 35.38 -25.21
C PRO A 491 -5.09 36.20 -24.01
N ARG A 492 -4.26 36.28 -22.96
CA ARG A 492 -4.45 37.18 -21.82
C ARG A 492 -4.30 38.63 -22.27
N TYR A 493 -5.32 39.44 -21.99
CA TYR A 493 -5.22 40.90 -21.99
C TYR A 493 -4.31 41.35 -20.82
N THR A 494 -3.26 42.08 -21.15
CA THR A 494 -2.45 42.86 -20.19
C THR A 494 -3.20 44.14 -19.81
N LEU A 495 -3.45 44.31 -18.50
CA LEU A 495 -3.86 45.59 -17.91
C LEU A 495 -2.61 46.48 -17.68
N PRO A 496 -2.71 47.82 -17.77
CA PRO A 496 -1.57 48.71 -17.63
C PRO A 496 -1.13 48.86 -16.17
N GLU A 497 0.18 49.02 -15.97
CA GLU A 497 0.82 49.42 -14.71
C GLU A 497 0.27 50.76 -14.20
N GLU A 498 -0.16 50.79 -12.93
CA GLU A 498 -0.37 52.03 -12.19
C GLU A 498 0.97 52.51 -11.58
N GLU A 499 1.32 53.76 -11.88
CA GLU A 499 2.46 54.48 -11.29
C GLU A 499 2.25 54.74 -9.78
N PRO A 500 3.31 54.69 -8.95
CA PRO A 500 3.23 55.10 -7.56
C PRO A 500 3.37 56.63 -7.41
N LEU A 501 2.36 57.24 -6.77
CA LEU A 501 2.38 58.62 -6.29
C LEU A 501 3.44 58.81 -5.19
N MET A 502 4.43 59.68 -5.47
CA MET A 502 5.26 60.33 -4.46
C MET A 502 4.39 61.25 -3.58
N THR A 503 4.42 61.04 -2.27
CA THR A 503 4.05 62.05 -1.28
C THR A 503 5.30 62.55 -0.56
N SER A 504 5.55 63.83 -0.72
CA SER A 504 6.49 64.64 0.05
C SER A 504 6.01 64.80 1.51
N PHE A 505 6.94 64.61 2.45
CA PHE A 505 7.11 65.43 3.65
C PHE A 505 8.60 65.61 3.92
#